data_AF-A0A0Q4JJS4-F1
#
_entry.id   AF-A0A0Q4JJS4-F1
#
_cell.length_a   1.000
_cell.length_b   1.000
_cell.length_c   1.000
_cell.angle_alpha   90.00
_cell.angle_beta   90.00
_cell.angle_gamma   90.00
#
_symmetry.space_group_name_H-M   'P 1'
#
loop_
_entity.id
_entity.type
_entity.pdbx_description
1 polymer ?
#
loop_
_entity_poly.entity_id
_entity_poly.type
_entity_poly.pdbx_seq_one_letter_code
_entity_poly.pdbx_strand_id
1 'polypeptide(L)'
;MFGLEERSMVIGHSISNADGVIQVIDAPVATMLQRDRDQLVGMSYMSITHPDDLAVNLTKVAALRSNGQSAKIRKRYIGGTGNVILMEVQVSRLAGCDGGYLVGTLSTIDDTDDLEMAPYRMWRRAREFLDVMRARDSILGADLFADHAWTILLLTYVAEAEGRIASTATIAEHLALSPTTIARWLRVLQSKALFEPVLPDIDALQLTQSGMKKVEQLLDQRLALPVA
;
A
#
# COMPACT_ATOMS: atom_id res chain seq x y z
N MET A 1 4.61 8.48 28.24
CA MET A 1 3.50 7.51 28.08
C MET A 1 3.42 7.24 26.60
N PHE A 2 4.32 6.40 26.10
CA PHE A 2 4.45 6.11 24.67
C PHE A 2 3.34 5.12 24.31
N GLY A 3 2.56 5.46 23.30
CA GLY A 3 1.45 4.65 22.82
C GLY A 3 1.95 3.27 22.42
N LEU A 4 1.20 2.26 22.86
CA LEU A 4 1.30 0.89 22.40
C LEU A 4 1.09 0.90 20.87
N GLU A 5 2.14 0.60 20.10
CA GLU A 5 2.03 0.42 18.65
C GLU A 5 2.12 -1.07 18.35
N GLU A 6 0.99 -1.62 17.89
CA GLU A 6 0.71 -3.02 17.60
C GLU A 6 1.19 -3.40 16.19
N ARG A 7 1.59 -4.66 16.01
CA ARG A 7 2.12 -5.17 14.75
C ARG A 7 1.03 -5.29 13.69
N SER A 8 1.19 -4.54 12.60
CA SER A 8 0.34 -4.60 11.40
C SER A 8 1.11 -5.19 10.23
N MET A 9 0.67 -6.34 9.72
CA MET A 9 1.22 -6.92 8.49
C MET A 9 0.26 -6.67 7.33
N VAL A 10 0.74 -5.98 6.29
CA VAL A 10 -0.02 -5.77 5.05
C VAL A 10 -0.29 -7.13 4.38
N ILE A 11 -1.56 -7.40 4.15
CA ILE A 11 -2.06 -8.60 3.47
C ILE A 11 -2.22 -8.32 1.99
N GLY A 12 -2.74 -7.14 1.65
CA GLY A 12 -2.98 -6.73 0.27
C GLY A 12 -3.98 -5.58 0.21
N HIS A 13 -4.59 -5.42 -0.96
CA HIS A 13 -5.32 -4.22 -1.33
C HIS A 13 -6.76 -4.52 -1.72
N SER A 14 -7.55 -3.44 -1.73
CA SER A 14 -8.87 -3.41 -2.34
C SER A 14 -9.12 -2.07 -3.01
N ILE A 15 -9.91 -2.08 -4.07
CA ILE A 15 -10.41 -0.89 -4.74
C ILE A 15 -11.92 -1.00 -4.76
N SER A 16 -12.60 0.06 -4.33
CA SER A 16 -14.05 0.19 -4.38
C SER A 16 -14.44 1.49 -5.10
N ASN A 17 -15.63 1.55 -5.68
CA ASN A 17 -16.17 2.81 -6.20
C ASN A 17 -16.61 3.76 -5.06
N ALA A 18 -17.14 4.93 -5.41
CA ALA A 18 -17.57 5.93 -4.44
C ALA A 18 -18.67 5.44 -3.47
N ASP A 19 -19.53 4.53 -3.92
CA ASP A 19 -20.60 3.90 -3.13
C ASP A 19 -20.09 2.73 -2.26
N GLY A 20 -18.81 2.40 -2.36
CA GLY A 20 -18.21 1.31 -1.58
C GLY A 20 -18.41 -0.09 -2.16
N VAL A 21 -18.81 -0.19 -3.43
CA VAL A 21 -18.88 -1.46 -4.16
C VAL A 21 -17.47 -1.88 -4.56
N ILE A 22 -17.05 -3.05 -4.09
CA ILE A 22 -15.72 -3.61 -4.32
C ILE A 22 -15.58 -3.94 -5.81
N GLN A 23 -14.58 -3.35 -6.45
CA GLN A 23 -14.23 -3.58 -7.86
C GLN A 23 -13.09 -4.58 -7.98
N VAL A 24 -12.10 -4.45 -7.10
CA VAL A 24 -10.92 -5.32 -7.03
C VAL A 24 -10.59 -5.58 -5.57
N ILE A 25 -10.19 -6.80 -5.27
CA ILE A 25 -9.65 -7.18 -3.96
C ILE A 25 -8.57 -8.24 -4.17
N ASP A 26 -7.47 -8.16 -3.45
CA ASP A 26 -6.37 -9.09 -3.63
C ASP A 26 -6.71 -10.47 -3.04
N ALA A 27 -6.17 -11.53 -3.63
CA ALA A 27 -6.45 -12.91 -3.22
C ALA A 27 -6.13 -13.19 -1.74
N PRO A 28 -5.01 -12.69 -1.16
CA PRO A 28 -4.73 -12.89 0.26
C PRO A 28 -5.78 -12.21 1.17
N VAL A 29 -6.32 -11.06 0.77
CA VAL A 29 -7.38 -10.37 1.52
C VAL A 29 -8.68 -11.17 1.45
N ALA A 30 -9.06 -11.66 0.27
CA ALA A 30 -10.24 -12.50 0.11
C ALA A 30 -10.15 -13.78 0.96
N THR A 31 -8.98 -14.43 0.94
CA THR A 31 -8.67 -15.61 1.76
C THR A 31 -8.80 -15.30 3.25
N MET A 32 -8.27 -14.16 3.71
CA MET A 32 -8.42 -13.70 5.10
C MET A 32 -9.90 -13.50 5.47
N LEU A 33 -10.70 -12.94 4.56
CA LEU A 33 -12.15 -12.77 4.71
C LEU A 33 -12.94 -14.08 4.53
N GLN A 34 -12.25 -15.21 4.33
CA GLN A 34 -12.83 -16.54 4.13
C GLN A 34 -13.85 -16.58 2.97
N ARG A 35 -13.55 -15.85 1.89
CA ARG A 35 -14.38 -15.74 0.69
C ARG A 35 -13.51 -15.81 -0.56
N ASP A 36 -14.12 -16.17 -1.67
CA ASP A 36 -13.49 -16.05 -2.98
C ASP A 36 -13.53 -14.59 -3.46
N ARG A 37 -12.56 -14.20 -4.29
CA ARG A 37 -12.51 -12.85 -4.88
C ARG A 37 -13.80 -12.52 -5.63
N ASP A 38 -14.29 -13.46 -6.43
CA ASP A 38 -15.48 -13.31 -7.26
C ASP A 38 -16.76 -13.17 -6.43
N GLN A 39 -16.76 -13.67 -5.19
CA GLN A 39 -17.86 -13.44 -4.26
C GLN A 39 -17.85 -12.01 -3.71
N LEU A 40 -16.66 -11.42 -3.54
CA LEU A 40 -16.49 -10.09 -2.94
C LEU A 40 -16.65 -8.97 -3.97
N VAL A 41 -16.20 -9.18 -5.21
CA VAL A 41 -16.37 -8.20 -6.29
C VAL A 41 -17.86 -8.00 -6.56
N GLY A 42 -18.29 -6.74 -6.60
CA GLY A 42 -19.70 -6.35 -6.72
C GLY A 42 -20.44 -6.25 -5.38
N MET A 43 -19.89 -6.75 -4.28
CA MET A 43 -20.46 -6.51 -2.95
C MET A 43 -20.10 -5.12 -2.43
N SER A 44 -20.99 -4.51 -1.66
CA SER A 44 -20.63 -3.34 -0.84
C SER A 44 -19.77 -3.79 0.34
N TYR A 45 -18.67 -3.09 0.63
CA TYR A 45 -17.87 -3.36 1.84
C TYR A 45 -18.72 -3.26 3.12
N MET A 46 -19.84 -2.53 3.08
CA MET A 46 -20.75 -2.38 4.22
C MET A 46 -21.42 -3.72 4.58
N SER A 47 -21.69 -4.57 3.58
CA SER A 47 -22.32 -5.87 3.79
C SER A 47 -21.41 -6.89 4.49
N ILE A 48 -20.10 -6.66 4.47
CA ILE A 48 -19.09 -7.50 5.14
C ILE A 48 -18.45 -6.79 6.34
N THR A 49 -18.91 -5.59 6.70
CA THR A 49 -18.47 -4.87 7.90
C THR A 49 -19.46 -5.18 9.04
N HIS A 50 -18.96 -5.41 10.25
CA HIS A 50 -19.81 -5.66 11.42
C HIS A 50 -20.76 -4.48 11.66
N PRO A 51 -22.06 -4.70 11.97
CA PRO A 51 -23.06 -3.63 12.07
C PRO A 51 -22.68 -2.50 13.02
N ASP A 52 -22.13 -2.84 14.19
CA ASP A 52 -21.68 -1.86 15.19
C ASP A 52 -20.55 -0.93 14.71
N ASP A 53 -19.76 -1.38 13.73
CA ASP A 53 -18.59 -0.63 13.23
C ASP A 53 -18.94 0.21 11.99
N LEU A 54 -20.14 0.02 11.40
CA LEU A 54 -20.57 0.69 10.17
C LEU A 54 -20.58 2.21 10.32
N ALA A 55 -21.23 2.74 11.37
CA ALA A 55 -21.40 4.18 11.54
C ALA A 55 -20.05 4.90 11.65
N VAL A 56 -19.10 4.34 12.40
CA VAL A 56 -17.74 4.89 12.55
C VAL A 56 -16.97 4.80 11.23
N ASN A 57 -17.05 3.66 10.54
CA ASN A 57 -16.41 3.49 9.24
C ASN A 57 -16.92 4.52 8.21
N LEU A 58 -18.24 4.67 8.08
CA LEU A 58 -18.87 5.60 7.15
C LEU A 58 -18.45 7.04 7.41
N THR A 59 -18.43 7.45 8.69
CA THR A 59 -18.00 8.79 9.10
C THR A 59 -16.57 9.06 8.66
N LYS A 60 -15.64 8.10 8.89
CA LYS A 60 -14.24 8.24 8.48
C LYS A 60 -14.08 8.28 6.96
N VAL A 61 -14.80 7.43 6.22
CA VAL A 61 -14.76 7.39 4.75
C VAL A 61 -15.35 8.66 4.13
N ALA A 62 -16.39 9.23 4.73
CA ALA A 62 -17.01 10.47 4.27
C ALA A 62 -16.10 11.70 4.47
N ALA A 63 -15.22 11.68 5.47
CA ALA A 63 -14.26 12.75 5.73
C ALA A 63 -13.07 12.77 4.75
N LEU A 64 -12.84 11.67 4.00
CA LEU A 64 -11.74 11.57 3.05
C LEU A 64 -11.91 12.54 1.88
N ARG A 65 -10.84 13.25 1.56
CA ARG A 65 -10.74 14.11 0.38
C ARG A 65 -10.03 13.38 -0.75
N SER A 66 -10.32 13.76 -1.99
CA SER A 66 -9.66 13.22 -3.20
C SER A 66 -8.25 13.78 -3.41
N ASN A 67 -7.46 13.84 -2.35
CA ASN A 67 -6.07 14.33 -2.34
C ASN A 67 -5.06 13.24 -1.97
N GLY A 68 -5.50 11.98 -1.88
CA GLY A 68 -4.65 10.84 -1.53
C GLY A 68 -4.26 10.74 -0.05
N GLN A 69 -4.77 11.62 0.82
CA GLN A 69 -4.65 11.43 2.27
C GLN A 69 -5.54 10.27 2.71
N SER A 70 -5.01 9.44 3.60
CA SER A 70 -5.70 8.26 4.09
C SER A 70 -6.24 8.44 5.50
N ALA A 71 -7.18 7.57 5.87
CA ALA A 71 -7.59 7.34 7.23
C ALA A 71 -7.38 5.87 7.59
N LYS A 72 -6.89 5.62 8.81
CA LYS A 72 -6.83 4.28 9.38
C LYS A 72 -8.13 3.92 10.09
N ILE A 73 -8.67 2.77 9.75
CA ILE A 73 -9.92 2.24 10.30
C ILE A 73 -9.68 0.80 10.74
N ARG A 74 -9.72 0.58 12.06
CA ARG A 74 -9.82 -0.75 12.63
C ARG A 74 -11.28 -1.11 12.74
N LYS A 75 -11.66 -2.26 12.20
CA LYS A 75 -13.04 -2.72 12.23
C LYS A 75 -13.13 -4.23 12.13
N ARG A 76 -14.23 -4.74 12.64
CA ARG A 76 -14.63 -6.13 12.52
C ARG A 76 -15.27 -6.35 11.15
N TYR A 77 -14.77 -7.35 10.44
CA TYR A 77 -15.36 -7.88 9.21
C TYR A 77 -16.14 -9.16 9.53
N ILE A 78 -17.17 -9.45 8.74
CA ILE A 78 -17.93 -10.69 8.80
C ILE A 78 -17.37 -11.63 7.72
N GLY A 79 -16.73 -12.71 8.16
CA GLY A 79 -16.14 -13.72 7.29
C GLY A 79 -17.20 -14.50 6.50
N GLY A 80 -16.76 -15.26 5.49
CA GLY A 80 -17.64 -16.15 4.71
C GLY A 80 -18.36 -17.21 5.55
N THR A 81 -17.80 -17.60 6.71
CA THR A 81 -18.45 -18.52 7.66
C THR A 81 -19.31 -17.82 8.71
N GLY A 82 -19.41 -16.49 8.66
CA GLY A 82 -20.16 -15.67 9.63
C GLY A 82 -19.40 -15.31 10.90
N ASN A 83 -18.16 -15.80 11.06
CA ASN A 83 -17.28 -15.40 12.15
C ASN A 83 -16.83 -13.94 12.01
N VAL A 84 -16.42 -13.35 13.14
CA VAL A 84 -15.87 -12.00 13.18
C VAL A 84 -14.35 -12.04 12.98
N ILE A 85 -13.85 -11.18 12.10
CA ILE A 85 -12.42 -11.07 11.74
C ILE A 85 -11.99 -9.61 11.94
N LEU A 86 -11.07 -9.37 12.86
CA LEU A 86 -10.55 -8.02 13.13
C LEU A 86 -9.44 -7.69 12.12
N MET A 87 -9.56 -6.55 11.45
CA MET A 87 -8.55 -6.05 10.51
C MET A 87 -8.43 -4.53 10.59
N GLU A 88 -7.27 -4.03 10.17
CA GLU A 88 -7.06 -2.61 9.89
C GLU A 88 -7.13 -2.38 8.38
N VAL A 89 -7.86 -1.35 7.97
CA VAL A 89 -7.79 -0.82 6.61
C VAL A 89 -7.31 0.62 6.64
N GLN A 90 -6.27 0.89 5.87
CA GLN A 90 -5.85 2.23 5.53
C GLN A 90 -6.50 2.62 4.21
N VAL A 91 -7.45 3.55 4.25
CA VAL A 91 -8.27 3.90 3.10
C VAL A 91 -8.02 5.34 2.65
N SER A 92 -7.78 5.51 1.35
CA SER A 92 -7.64 6.82 0.68
C SER A 92 -8.75 6.98 -0.36
N ARG A 93 -9.12 8.24 -0.65
CA ARG A 93 -9.99 8.56 -1.78
C ARG A 93 -9.16 9.15 -2.93
N LEU A 94 -9.35 8.62 -4.12
CA LEU A 94 -8.79 9.16 -5.36
C LEU A 94 -9.90 9.72 -6.24
N ALA A 95 -9.58 10.77 -7.00
CA ALA A 95 -10.47 11.29 -8.02
C ALA A 95 -10.67 10.25 -9.14
N GLY A 96 -11.82 10.32 -9.81
CA GLY A 96 -12.19 9.41 -10.88
C GLY A 96 -13.63 9.66 -11.30
N CYS A 97 -14.14 8.85 -12.22
CA CYS A 97 -15.55 8.87 -12.63
C CYS A 97 -16.47 8.55 -11.42
N ASP A 98 -17.72 9.00 -11.48
CA ASP A 98 -18.78 8.66 -10.51
C ASP A 98 -18.41 8.86 -9.02
N GLY A 99 -17.74 9.98 -8.69
CA GLY A 99 -17.38 10.31 -7.30
C GLY A 99 -16.04 9.73 -6.84
N GLY A 100 -15.33 9.04 -7.73
CA GLY A 100 -13.97 8.53 -7.53
C GLY A 100 -13.92 7.15 -6.89
N TYR A 101 -12.73 6.81 -6.38
CA TYR A 101 -12.43 5.47 -5.89
C TYR A 101 -11.93 5.50 -4.45
N LEU A 102 -12.27 4.46 -3.70
CA LEU A 102 -11.69 4.14 -2.42
C LEU A 102 -10.60 3.10 -2.64
N VAL A 103 -9.36 3.44 -2.28
CA VAL A 103 -8.21 2.54 -2.32
C VAL A 103 -7.85 2.17 -0.89
N GLY A 104 -7.95 0.88 -0.57
CA GLY A 104 -7.68 0.33 0.74
C GLY A 104 -6.44 -0.55 0.74
N THR A 105 -5.55 -0.33 1.71
CA THR A 105 -4.49 -1.27 2.09
C THR A 105 -4.93 -1.97 3.38
N LEU A 106 -5.02 -3.29 3.35
CA LEU A 106 -5.56 -4.11 4.44
C LEU A 106 -4.44 -4.85 5.16
N SER A 107 -4.51 -4.83 6.48
CA SER A 107 -3.52 -5.46 7.36
C SER A 107 -4.19 -6.33 8.42
N THR A 108 -3.50 -7.40 8.82
CA THR A 108 -3.84 -8.10 10.06
C THR A 108 -3.46 -7.23 11.24
N ILE A 109 -4.19 -7.38 12.35
CA ILE A 109 -3.79 -6.86 13.65
C ILE A 109 -3.28 -8.07 14.44
N ASP A 110 -2.03 -8.01 14.90
CA ASP A 110 -1.48 -8.99 15.83
C ASP A 110 -1.59 -8.39 17.24
N ASP A 111 -2.37 -9.01 18.13
CA ASP A 111 -2.54 -8.58 19.54
C ASP A 111 -1.33 -8.99 20.41
N THR A 112 -0.18 -9.28 19.80
CA THR A 112 1.04 -9.65 20.52
C THR A 112 1.87 -8.42 20.86
N ASP A 113 1.99 -8.18 22.17
CA ASP A 113 2.69 -7.08 22.83
C ASP A 113 4.22 -7.22 22.62
N ASP A 114 4.70 -6.92 21.41
CA ASP A 114 6.13 -6.87 21.07
C ASP A 114 6.48 -5.48 20.50
N LEU A 115 7.20 -4.70 21.31
CA LEU A 115 7.61 -3.32 21.03
C LEU A 115 8.41 -3.23 19.71
N GLU A 116 7.80 -2.63 18.68
CA GLU A 116 8.32 -2.59 17.32
C GLU A 116 9.54 -1.68 17.13
N MET A 117 10.68 -2.31 16.83
CA MET A 117 11.79 -1.66 16.12
C MET A 117 11.80 -2.00 14.62
N ALA A 118 11.00 -2.97 14.15
CA ALA A 118 11.16 -3.56 12.81
C ALA A 118 10.50 -2.78 11.66
N PRO A 119 9.19 -2.44 11.66
CA PRO A 119 8.60 -1.65 10.56
C PRO A 119 9.17 -0.23 10.48
N TYR A 120 9.38 0.41 11.63
CA TYR A 120 10.10 1.68 11.70
C TYR A 120 11.51 1.56 11.11
N ARG A 121 12.23 0.47 11.40
CA ARG A 121 13.57 0.23 10.82
C ARG A 121 13.51 0.04 9.31
N MET A 122 12.55 -0.71 8.75
CA MET A 122 12.49 -0.92 7.30
C MET A 122 12.12 0.38 6.56
N TRP A 123 11.10 1.09 7.04
CA TRP A 123 10.77 2.43 6.53
C TRP A 123 11.98 3.38 6.59
N ARG A 124 12.67 3.42 7.73
CA ARG A 124 13.85 4.26 7.92
C ARG A 124 14.97 3.87 6.94
N ARG A 125 15.22 2.58 6.77
CA ARG A 125 16.21 2.08 5.80
C ARG A 125 15.85 2.49 4.38
N ALA A 126 14.59 2.33 3.98
CA ALA A 126 14.12 2.75 2.65
C ALA A 126 14.35 4.26 2.42
N ARG A 127 14.04 5.09 3.41
CA ARG A 127 14.31 6.53 3.40
C ARG A 127 15.82 6.83 3.28
N GLU A 128 16.66 6.17 4.06
CA GLU A 128 18.12 6.32 4.01
C GLU A 128 18.68 5.98 2.60
N PHE A 129 18.19 4.91 1.96
CA PHE A 129 18.58 4.58 0.58
C PHE A 129 18.17 5.68 -0.42
N LEU A 130 16.93 6.17 -0.33
CA LEU A 130 16.45 7.26 -1.20
C LEU A 130 17.27 8.54 -1.03
N ASP A 131 17.63 8.88 0.21
CA ASP A 131 18.43 10.07 0.51
C ASP A 131 19.84 9.95 -0.06
N VAL A 132 20.47 8.77 0.05
CA VAL A 132 21.78 8.49 -0.57
C VAL A 132 21.70 8.58 -2.09
N MET A 133 20.67 8.02 -2.72
CA MET A 133 20.48 8.09 -4.17
C MET A 133 20.31 9.54 -4.64
N ARG A 134 19.49 10.33 -3.95
CA ARG A 134 19.32 11.75 -4.25
C ARG A 134 20.61 12.54 -4.08
N ALA A 135 21.35 12.31 -2.99
CA ALA A 135 22.63 12.97 -2.74
C ALA A 135 23.65 12.60 -3.83
N ARG A 136 23.73 11.31 -4.20
CA ARG A 136 24.57 10.80 -5.28
C ARG A 136 24.27 11.53 -6.59
N ASP A 137 23.01 11.61 -6.99
CA ASP A 137 22.61 12.26 -8.24
C ASP A 137 22.90 13.78 -8.22
N SER A 138 22.72 14.44 -7.07
CA SER A 138 23.05 15.88 -6.91
C SER A 138 24.55 16.17 -6.90
N ILE A 139 25.39 15.24 -6.43
CA ILE A 139 26.84 15.43 -6.29
C ILE A 139 27.58 15.00 -7.56
N LEU A 140 27.17 13.89 -8.17
CA LEU A 140 27.89 13.24 -9.26
C LEU A 140 27.22 13.43 -10.64
N GLY A 141 26.03 14.02 -10.69
CA GLY A 141 25.21 14.14 -11.90
C GLY A 141 24.14 13.06 -11.97
N ALA A 142 22.91 13.47 -12.31
CA ALA A 142 21.75 12.59 -12.37
C ALA A 142 21.74 11.67 -13.62
N ASP A 143 22.58 11.96 -14.62
CA ASP A 143 22.73 11.19 -15.85
C ASP A 143 23.63 9.95 -15.68
N LEU A 144 24.34 9.84 -14.55
CA LEU A 144 25.32 8.78 -14.32
C LEU A 144 24.69 7.46 -13.85
N PHE A 145 23.54 7.51 -13.17
CA PHE A 145 22.91 6.34 -12.55
C PHE A 145 21.49 6.12 -13.05
N ALA A 146 21.07 4.86 -13.21
CA ALA A 146 19.79 4.53 -13.86
C ALA A 146 18.98 3.46 -13.10
N ASP A 147 19.02 3.48 -11.76
CA ASP A 147 18.38 2.51 -10.87
C ASP A 147 16.84 2.71 -10.73
N HIS A 148 16.18 3.12 -11.81
CA HIS A 148 14.78 3.55 -11.81
C HIS A 148 13.82 2.50 -11.23
N ALA A 149 13.98 1.23 -11.59
CA ALA A 149 13.12 0.16 -11.09
C ALA A 149 13.20 0.02 -9.56
N TRP A 150 14.40 0.19 -8.99
CA TRP A 150 14.61 0.16 -7.55
C TRP A 150 14.04 1.39 -6.86
N THR A 151 14.28 2.59 -7.43
CA THR A 151 13.70 3.81 -6.86
C THR A 151 12.17 3.79 -6.88
N ILE A 152 11.55 3.25 -7.94
CA ILE A 152 10.08 3.08 -8.01
C ILE A 152 9.59 2.18 -6.88
N LEU A 153 10.26 1.04 -6.63
CA LEU A 153 9.93 0.13 -5.52
C LEU A 153 10.01 0.85 -4.17
N LEU A 154 11.10 1.58 -3.91
CA LEU A 154 11.31 2.29 -2.64
C LEU A 154 10.32 3.44 -2.43
N LEU A 155 10.05 4.23 -3.46
CA LEU A 155 9.11 5.35 -3.37
C LEU A 155 7.68 4.85 -3.08
N THR A 156 7.26 3.76 -3.73
CA THR A 156 5.97 3.14 -3.43
C THR A 156 5.94 2.53 -2.05
N TYR A 157 6.99 1.79 -1.65
CA TYR A 157 7.10 1.21 -0.30
C TYR A 157 6.97 2.27 0.80
N VAL A 158 7.72 3.38 0.66
CA VAL A 158 7.68 4.49 1.61
C VAL A 158 6.32 5.18 1.61
N ALA A 159 5.68 5.33 0.44
CA ALA A 159 4.33 5.87 0.37
C ALA A 159 3.35 4.99 1.15
N GLU A 160 3.33 3.67 0.90
CA GLU A 160 2.45 2.73 1.60
C GLU A 160 2.70 2.70 3.11
N ALA A 161 3.96 2.65 3.53
CA ALA A 161 4.35 2.67 4.95
C ALA A 161 3.92 3.97 5.66
N GLU A 162 3.90 5.09 4.94
CA GLU A 162 3.40 6.38 5.43
C GLU A 162 1.89 6.55 5.24
N GLY A 163 1.22 5.55 4.68
CA GLY A 163 -0.21 5.62 4.47
C GLY A 163 -0.64 6.53 3.34
N ARG A 164 0.20 6.72 2.35
CA ARG A 164 -0.08 7.52 1.15
C ARG A 164 -0.15 6.58 -0.04
N ILE A 165 -0.88 7.01 -1.07
CA ILE A 165 -0.88 6.31 -2.35
C ILE A 165 0.18 6.93 -3.26
N ALA A 166 1.09 6.11 -3.76
CA ALA A 166 1.98 6.51 -4.86
C ALA A 166 1.20 6.46 -6.18
N SER A 167 1.54 7.34 -7.10
CA SER A 167 0.91 7.43 -8.42
C SER A 167 1.98 7.50 -9.51
N THR A 168 1.62 7.14 -10.74
CA THR A 168 2.52 7.26 -11.90
C THR A 168 3.02 8.69 -12.05
N ALA A 169 2.14 9.68 -11.82
CA ALA A 169 2.50 11.10 -11.87
C ALA A 169 3.53 11.49 -10.80
N THR A 170 3.30 11.12 -9.54
CA THR A 170 4.21 11.47 -8.42
C THR A 170 5.57 10.78 -8.56
N ILE A 171 5.58 9.54 -9.06
CA ILE A 171 6.83 8.82 -9.36
C ILE A 171 7.59 9.44 -10.52
N ALA A 172 6.88 9.82 -11.61
CA ALA A 172 7.49 10.47 -12.77
C ALA A 172 8.13 11.81 -12.40
N GLU A 173 7.43 12.62 -11.61
CA GLU A 173 7.92 13.90 -11.08
C GLU A 173 9.18 13.68 -10.23
N HIS A 174 9.15 12.73 -9.30
CA HIS A 174 10.29 12.45 -8.41
C HIS A 174 11.54 12.02 -9.18
N LEU A 175 11.37 11.23 -10.24
CA LEU A 175 12.47 10.70 -11.04
C LEU A 175 12.86 11.61 -12.22
N ALA A 176 12.16 12.73 -12.41
CA ALA A 176 12.27 13.57 -13.61
C ALA A 176 12.21 12.78 -14.92
N LEU A 177 11.36 11.74 -14.97
CA LEU A 177 11.21 10.85 -16.12
C LEU A 177 9.90 11.08 -16.86
N SER A 178 9.90 10.76 -18.16
CA SER A 178 8.66 10.76 -18.94
C SER A 178 7.67 9.69 -18.46
N PRO A 179 6.35 9.93 -18.57
CA PRO A 179 5.33 8.92 -18.25
C PRO A 179 5.52 7.60 -19.03
N THR A 180 6.01 7.68 -20.27
CA THR A 180 6.31 6.51 -21.11
C THR A 180 7.43 5.64 -20.52
N THR A 181 8.44 6.26 -19.91
CA THR A 181 9.55 5.55 -19.26
C THR A 181 9.10 4.90 -17.96
N ILE A 182 8.29 5.60 -17.16
CA ILE A 182 7.69 5.02 -15.95
C ILE A 182 6.80 3.83 -16.31
N ALA A 183 5.90 3.99 -17.29
CA ALA A 183 5.02 2.91 -17.74
C ALA A 183 5.81 1.69 -18.22
N ARG A 184 6.95 1.88 -18.91
CA ARG A 184 7.84 0.78 -19.32
C ARG A 184 8.36 0.02 -18.10
N TRP A 185 8.87 0.72 -17.08
CA TRP A 185 9.38 0.07 -15.87
C TRP A 185 8.28 -0.60 -15.05
N LEU A 186 7.12 0.03 -14.92
CA LEU A 186 5.96 -0.56 -14.25
C LEU A 186 5.54 -1.88 -14.89
N ARG A 187 5.49 -1.97 -16.24
CA ARG A 187 5.21 -3.24 -16.92
C ARG A 187 6.22 -4.34 -16.59
N VAL A 188 7.51 -3.99 -16.48
CA VAL A 188 8.56 -4.95 -16.10
C VAL A 188 8.36 -5.41 -14.67
N LEU A 189 8.11 -4.49 -13.73
CA LEU A 189 7.88 -4.79 -12.32
C LEU A 189 6.61 -5.64 -12.11
N GLN A 190 5.54 -5.34 -12.84
CA GLN A 190 4.31 -6.12 -12.88
C GLN A 190 4.52 -7.53 -13.44
N SER A 191 5.31 -7.68 -14.52
CA SER A 191 5.66 -9.01 -15.05
C SER A 191 6.44 -9.89 -14.07
N LYS A 192 7.02 -9.29 -13.03
CA LYS A 192 7.72 -9.97 -11.93
C LYS A 192 6.86 -10.12 -10.67
N ALA A 193 5.57 -9.80 -10.77
CA ALA A 193 4.61 -9.80 -9.67
C ALA A 193 5.07 -8.95 -8.47
N LEU A 194 5.73 -7.82 -8.72
CA LEU A 194 6.17 -6.88 -7.67
C LEU A 194 5.18 -5.74 -7.44
N PHE A 195 4.40 -5.39 -8.47
CA PHE A 195 3.33 -4.40 -8.40
C PHE A 195 2.00 -5.04 -8.80
N GLU A 196 0.93 -4.55 -8.19
CA GLU A 196 -0.43 -4.87 -8.62
C GLU A 196 -0.72 -4.26 -10.02
N PRO A 197 -1.65 -4.84 -10.78
CA PRO A 197 -2.12 -4.25 -12.03
C PRO A 197 -2.77 -2.89 -11.78
N VAL A 198 -2.42 -1.88 -12.60
CA VAL A 198 -3.04 -0.55 -12.54
C VAL A 198 -4.36 -0.60 -13.30
N LEU A 199 -5.45 -0.13 -12.67
CA LEU A 199 -6.74 0.00 -13.34
C LEU A 199 -6.74 1.24 -14.27
N PRO A 200 -7.40 1.19 -15.44
CA PRO A 200 -7.31 2.25 -16.45
C PRO A 200 -7.61 3.67 -15.96
N ASP A 201 -8.51 3.80 -14.98
CA ASP A 201 -8.99 5.08 -14.46
C ASP A 201 -8.44 5.40 -13.04
N ILE A 202 -7.54 4.58 -12.52
CA ILE A 202 -7.05 4.68 -11.14
C ILE A 202 -5.53 4.69 -11.12
N ASP A 203 -4.95 5.87 -10.95
CA ASP A 203 -3.50 6.02 -10.81
C ASP A 203 -3.05 5.75 -9.38
N ALA A 204 -3.21 4.50 -8.95
CA ALA A 204 -2.75 3.97 -7.67
C ALA A 204 -1.71 2.88 -7.90
N LEU A 205 -0.46 3.16 -7.53
CA LEU A 205 0.61 2.18 -7.57
C LEU A 205 0.68 1.47 -6.23
N GLN A 206 0.56 0.14 -6.26
CA GLN A 206 0.58 -0.70 -5.07
C GLN A 206 1.55 -1.86 -5.26
N LEU A 207 2.35 -2.15 -4.24
CA LEU A 207 3.20 -3.33 -4.20
C LEU A 207 2.35 -4.57 -3.97
N THR A 208 2.69 -5.69 -4.61
CA THR A 208 2.09 -6.96 -4.18
C THR A 208 2.66 -7.35 -2.81
N GLN A 209 2.02 -8.27 -2.09
CA GLN A 209 2.59 -8.84 -0.86
C GLN A 209 4.00 -9.44 -1.10
N SER A 210 4.23 -10.02 -2.28
CA SER A 210 5.54 -10.56 -2.70
C SER A 210 6.55 -9.45 -2.96
N GLY A 211 6.11 -8.33 -3.58
CA GLY A 211 6.91 -7.13 -3.77
C GLY A 211 7.36 -6.54 -2.45
N MET A 212 6.42 -6.33 -1.51
CA MET A 212 6.68 -5.83 -0.16
C MET A 212 7.76 -6.67 0.55
N LYS A 213 7.56 -7.99 0.64
CA LYS A 213 8.50 -8.92 1.28
C LYS A 213 9.90 -8.89 0.65
N LYS A 214 10.00 -8.78 -0.67
CA LYS A 214 11.30 -8.71 -1.36
C LYS A 214 12.01 -7.39 -1.11
N VAL A 215 11.28 -6.27 -1.09
CA VAL A 215 11.84 -4.96 -0.73
C VAL A 215 12.36 -5.01 0.71
N GLU A 216 11.56 -5.52 1.65
CA GLU A 216 11.97 -5.66 3.05
C GLU A 216 13.19 -6.58 3.22
N GLN A 217 13.23 -7.70 2.49
CA GLN A 217 14.40 -8.58 2.50
C GLN A 217 15.66 -7.85 2.03
N LEU A 218 15.58 -7.03 0.97
CA LEU A 218 16.71 -6.23 0.48
C LEU A 218 17.12 -5.13 1.47
N LEU A 219 16.16 -4.47 2.11
CA LEU A 219 16.42 -3.44 3.13
C LEU A 219 17.02 -4.04 4.40
N ASP A 220 16.70 -5.28 4.72
CA ASP A 220 17.24 -6.00 5.87
C ASP A 220 18.60 -6.64 5.61
N GLN A 221 19.01 -6.79 4.35
CA GLN A 221 20.37 -7.25 4.04
C GLN A 221 21.36 -6.29 4.71
N ARG A 222 22.01 -6.77 5.76
CA ARG A 222 23.21 -6.11 6.29
C ARG A 222 24.17 -6.04 5.12
N LEU A 223 24.46 -4.83 4.64
CA LEU A 223 25.74 -4.55 4.00
C LEU A 223 26.78 -5.03 5.01
N ALA A 224 27.27 -6.26 4.83
CA ALA A 224 28.38 -6.76 5.60
C ALA A 224 29.53 -5.82 5.23
N LEU A 225 29.78 -4.82 6.07
CA LEU A 225 31.07 -4.16 6.06
C LEU A 225 32.05 -5.30 6.35
N PRO A 226 32.95 -5.67 5.42
CA PRO A 226 34.08 -6.47 5.84
C PRO A 226 34.76 -5.68 6.95
N VAL A 227 34.76 -6.24 8.16
CA VAL A 227 35.63 -5.76 9.21
C VAL A 227 37.03 -6.18 8.80
N ALA A 228 37.76 -5.28 8.15
CA ALA A 228 39.22 -5.18 8.14
C ALA A 228 39.65 -3.92 7.38
#